data_AF-A0A7U9S4P2-F1
#
_entry.id   AF-A0A7U9S4P2-F1
#
_cell.length_a   1.000
_cell.length_b   1.000
_cell.length_c   1.000
_cell.angle_alpha   90.00
_cell.angle_beta   90.00
_cell.angle_gamma   90.00
#
_symmetry.space_group_name_H-M   'P 1'
#
loop_
_entity.id
_entity.type
_entity.pdbx_description
1 polymer ?
#
loop_
_entity_poly.entity_id
_entity_poly.type
_entity_poly.pdbx_seq_one_letter_code
_entity_poly.pdbx_strand_id
1 'polypeptide(L)'
;MDHGYQIQRNGISNYTVNKSSRIIFTGKIPDDTDDIKTTKDIPSWKRMCYCILKNDHICRYMGFGLSAREKEQINAIKKKYGGFANEQ
;
A
#
# COMPACT_ATOMS: atom_id res chain seq x y z
N MET A 1 -15.19 -5.46 12.57
CA MET A 1 -15.83 -6.80 12.68
C MET A 1 -15.20 -7.68 11.62
N ASP A 2 -14.83 -8.91 11.93
CA ASP A 2 -13.80 -9.66 11.20
C ASP A 2 -14.27 -10.36 9.90
N HIS A 3 -15.34 -9.88 9.24
CA HIS A 3 -15.81 -10.27 7.88
C HIS A 3 -15.78 -11.78 7.52
N GLY A 4 -15.77 -12.67 8.52
CA GLY A 4 -15.62 -14.12 8.33
C GLY A 4 -14.18 -14.59 8.02
N TYR A 5 -13.19 -13.71 8.00
CA TYR A 5 -11.80 -14.09 7.75
C TYR A 5 -11.18 -14.74 8.98
N GLN A 6 -10.49 -15.86 8.75
CA GLN A 6 -9.71 -16.55 9.78
C GLN A 6 -8.43 -15.74 10.03
N ILE A 7 -8.48 -14.83 11.01
CA ILE A 7 -7.39 -13.93 11.36
C ILE A 7 -6.93 -14.14 12.81
N GLN A 8 -5.62 -14.08 13.03
CA GLN A 8 -4.99 -14.01 14.34
C GLN A 8 -4.35 -12.65 14.52
N ARG A 9 -4.52 -12.06 15.71
CA ARG A 9 -3.87 -10.81 16.09
C ARG A 9 -2.65 -11.15 16.95
N ASN A 10 -1.45 -10.97 16.42
CA ASN A 10 -0.22 -11.34 17.14
C ASN A 10 0.70 -10.15 17.36
N GLY A 11 0.63 -9.56 18.55
CA GLY A 11 1.48 -8.43 18.93
C GLY A 11 1.20 -7.18 18.09
N ILE A 12 2.17 -6.27 18.08
CA ILE A 12 2.09 -4.98 17.40
C ILE A 12 2.73 -5.08 16.00
N SER A 13 2.09 -4.49 14.99
CA SER A 13 2.65 -4.39 13.65
C SER A 13 3.80 -3.38 13.66
N ASN A 14 4.97 -3.80 13.19
CA ASN A 14 6.14 -2.92 13.00
C ASN A 14 5.91 -1.88 11.88
N TYR A 15 4.86 -2.05 11.07
CA TYR A 15 4.56 -1.21 9.91
C TYR A 15 3.54 -0.11 10.22
N THR A 16 3.05 0.00 11.46
CA THR A 16 2.04 1.00 11.85
C THR A 16 2.57 1.97 12.90
N VAL A 17 2.48 3.27 12.61
CA VAL A 17 2.81 4.34 13.57
C VAL A 17 1.92 4.28 14.81
N ASN A 18 0.65 3.91 14.62
CA ASN A 18 -0.36 3.84 15.70
C ASN A 18 -0.36 2.53 16.48
N LYS A 19 0.72 1.73 16.41
CA LYS A 19 0.87 0.44 17.12
C LYS A 19 -0.33 -0.51 16.93
N SER A 20 -0.93 -0.51 15.75
CA SER A 20 -2.05 -1.39 15.43
C SER A 20 -1.64 -2.85 15.55
N SER A 21 -2.59 -3.70 15.95
CA SER A 21 -2.32 -5.14 16.06
C SER A 21 -1.89 -5.72 14.72
N ARG A 22 -0.85 -6.56 14.73
CA ARG A 22 -0.44 -7.30 13.54
C ARG A 22 -1.49 -8.36 13.23
N ILE A 23 -2.02 -8.32 12.02
CA ILE A 23 -2.99 -9.30 11.53
C ILE A 23 -2.24 -10.38 10.75
N ILE A 24 -2.48 -11.63 11.11
CA ILE A 24 -1.98 -12.82 10.41
C ILE A 24 -3.20 -13.58 9.91
N PHE A 25 -3.31 -13.76 8.60
CA PHE A 25 -4.32 -14.66 8.03
C PHE A 25 -3.86 -16.10 8.24
N THR A 26 -4.64 -16.89 8.98
CA THR A 26 -4.33 -18.31 9.23
C THR A 26 -4.81 -19.21 8.10
N GLY A 27 -5.81 -18.76 7.35
CA GLY A 27 -6.29 -19.39 6.13
C GLY A 27 -5.67 -18.80 4.87
N LYS A 28 -6.23 -19.18 3.71
CA LYS A 28 -5.89 -18.57 2.43
C LYS A 28 -6.17 -17.06 2.49
N ILE A 29 -5.24 -16.25 1.98
CA ILE A 29 -5.43 -14.81 1.86
C ILE A 29 -6.66 -14.58 0.96
N PRO A 30 -7.65 -13.79 1.42
CA PRO A 30 -8.84 -13.50 0.63
C PRO A 30 -8.46 -12.61 -0.54
N ASP A 31 -8.48 -13.19 -1.74
CA ASP A 31 -8.19 -12.47 -2.99
C ASP A 31 -9.42 -11.76 -3.56
N ASP A 32 -10.62 -12.20 -3.18
CA ASP A 32 -11.86 -11.50 -3.52
C ASP A 32 -12.37 -10.74 -2.28
N THR A 33 -12.22 -9.42 -2.31
CA THR A 33 -12.76 -8.53 -1.27
C THR A 33 -13.80 -7.62 -1.89
N ASP A 34 -15.05 -7.70 -1.41
CA ASP A 34 -16.14 -6.86 -1.93
C ASP A 34 -16.13 -5.44 -1.39
N ASP A 35 -15.48 -5.22 -0.25
CA ASP A 35 -15.51 -3.95 0.46
C ASP A 35 -14.21 -3.15 0.26
N ILE A 36 -14.07 -2.56 -0.93
CA ILE A 36 -12.84 -1.86 -1.39
C ILE A 36 -12.39 -0.76 -0.41
N LYS A 37 -13.30 -0.12 0.34
CA LYS A 37 -12.94 0.96 1.27
C LYS A 37 -12.33 0.44 2.57
N THR A 38 -12.85 -0.66 3.11
CA THR A 38 -12.45 -1.20 4.41
C THR A 38 -11.31 -2.20 4.30
N THR A 39 -11.18 -2.89 3.16
CA THR A 39 -10.08 -3.84 2.90
C THR A 39 -8.88 -3.15 2.24
N LYS A 40 -8.57 -1.91 2.63
CA LYS A 40 -7.52 -1.14 1.95
C LYS A 40 -6.15 -1.80 2.01
N ASP A 41 -5.90 -2.44 3.13
CA ASP A 41 -4.60 -2.98 3.46
C ASP A 41 -4.44 -4.45 3.02
N ILE A 42 -5.45 -5.02 2.34
CA ILE A 42 -5.43 -6.37 1.81
C ILE A 42 -5.17 -6.30 0.29
N PRO A 43 -4.10 -6.94 -0.22
CA PRO A 43 -3.88 -7.04 -1.65
C PRO A 43 -4.87 -8.06 -2.26
N SER A 44 -5.76 -7.59 -3.12
CA SER A 44 -6.77 -8.38 -3.84
C SER A 44 -6.64 -8.19 -5.35
N TRP A 45 -7.10 -9.16 -6.15
CA TRP A 45 -7.06 -9.05 -7.62
C TRP A 45 -7.79 -7.81 -8.12
N LYS A 46 -8.92 -7.42 -7.48
CA LYS A 46 -9.64 -6.17 -7.80
C LYS A 46 -8.76 -4.93 -7.60
N ARG A 47 -7.91 -4.91 -6.57
CA ARG A 47 -6.95 -3.81 -6.33
C ARG A 47 -5.80 -3.83 -7.31
N MET A 48 -5.32 -5.02 -7.69
CA MET A 48 -4.32 -5.15 -8.73
C MET A 48 -4.85 -4.61 -10.07
N CYS A 49 -6.07 -4.99 -10.47
CA CYS A 49 -6.75 -4.42 -11.63
C CYS A 49 -6.88 -2.90 -11.53
N TYR A 50 -7.21 -2.37 -10.35
CA TYR A 50 -7.29 -0.92 -10.14
C TYR A 50 -5.94 -0.23 -10.38
N CYS A 51 -4.82 -0.81 -9.91
CA CYS A 51 -3.49 -0.27 -10.17
C CYS A 51 -3.16 -0.24 -11.67
N ILE A 52 -3.49 -1.30 -12.40
CA ILE A 52 -3.30 -1.36 -13.86
C ILE A 52 -4.14 -0.28 -14.55
N LEU A 53 -5.45 -0.23 -14.28
CA LEU A 53 -6.38 0.69 -14.93
C LEU A 53 -6.08 2.17 -14.65
N LYS A 54 -5.44 2.48 -13.51
CA LYS A 54 -5.04 3.84 -13.13
C LYS A 54 -3.61 4.18 -13.49
N ASN A 55 -2.86 3.28 -14.13
CA ASN A 55 -1.43 3.44 -14.37
C ASN A 55 -0.64 3.72 -13.07
N ASP A 56 -1.06 3.11 -11.96
CA ASP A 56 -0.37 3.20 -10.68
C ASP A 56 0.81 2.23 -10.65
N HIS A 57 1.90 2.61 -11.30
CA HIS A 57 3.11 1.78 -11.42
C HIS A 57 3.78 1.46 -10.08
N ILE A 58 3.55 2.29 -9.06
CA ILE A 58 4.07 2.08 -7.69
C ILE A 58 3.16 1.12 -6.91
N CYS A 59 1.93 0.89 -7.36
CA CYS A 59 0.93 0.10 -6.67
C CYS A 59 0.59 0.65 -5.27
N ARG A 60 0.46 1.98 -5.15
CA ARG A 60 0.05 2.67 -3.91
C ARG A 60 -1.29 2.17 -3.38
N TYR A 61 -2.20 1.79 -4.27
CA TYR A 61 -3.49 1.21 -3.87
C TYR A 61 -3.40 -0.24 -3.39
N MET A 62 -2.24 -0.89 -3.45
CA MET A 62 -1.99 -2.17 -2.78
C MET A 62 -1.14 -2.01 -1.51
N GLY A 63 -0.89 -0.77 -1.06
CA GLY A 63 -0.10 -0.48 0.13
C GLY A 63 1.40 -0.44 -0.11
N PHE A 64 1.85 -0.54 -1.37
CA PHE A 64 3.25 -0.36 -1.71
C PHE A 64 3.62 1.13 -1.73
N GLY A 65 4.87 1.41 -1.39
CA GLY A 65 5.43 2.75 -1.43
C GLY A 65 6.89 2.70 -1.85
N LEU A 66 7.41 3.85 -2.25
CA LEU A 66 8.82 3.99 -2.61
C LEU A 66 9.71 3.60 -1.42
N SER A 67 10.75 2.83 -1.70
CA SER A 67 11.84 2.57 -0.78
C SER A 67 12.56 3.87 -0.41
N ALA A 68 13.34 3.83 0.69
CA ALA A 68 14.13 4.98 1.11
C ALA A 68 15.10 5.46 0.01
N ARG A 69 15.73 4.51 -0.69
CA ARG A 69 16.65 4.80 -1.80
C ARG A 69 15.95 5.44 -2.99
N GLU A 70 14.79 4.93 -3.40
CA GLU A 70 14.04 5.52 -4.53
C GLU A 70 13.56 6.94 -4.19
N LYS A 71 13.12 7.17 -2.94
CA LYS A 71 12.78 8.52 -2.47
C LYS A 71 13.99 9.46 -2.53
N GLU A 72 15.15 9.00 -2.09
CA GLU A 72 16.39 9.79 -2.14
C GLU A 72 16.76 10.15 -3.58
N GLN A 73 16.70 9.19 -4.51
CA GLN A 73 16.94 9.43 -5.94
C GLN A 73 15.98 10.47 -6.51
N ILE A 74 14.67 10.33 -6.23
CA ILE A 74 13.65 11.30 -6.66
C ILE A 74 13.94 12.69 -6.08
N ASN A 75 14.34 12.78 -4.81
CA ASN A 75 14.66 14.04 -4.17
C ASN A 75 15.92 14.69 -4.76
N ALA A 76 16.95 13.90 -5.08
CA ALA A 76 18.15 14.39 -5.73
C ALA A 76 17.84 14.99 -7.12
N ILE A 77 17.01 14.31 -7.91
CA ILE A 77 16.55 14.78 -9.23
C ILE A 77 15.73 16.08 -9.06
N LYS A 78 14.75 16.09 -8.16
CA LYS A 78 13.94 17.29 -7.88
C LYS A 78 14.79 18.48 -7.41
N LYS A 79 15.82 18.24 -6.59
CA LYS A 79 16.74 19.31 -6.16
C LYS A 79 17.54 19.87 -7.33
N LYS A 80 18.00 18.99 -8.24
CA LYS A 80 18.83 19.39 -9.39
C LYS A 80 18.02 20.10 -10.48
N TYR A 81 16.76 19.70 -10.69
CA TYR A 81 15.97 20.13 -11.85
C TYR A 81 14.66 20.84 -11.49
N GLY A 82 14.31 20.97 -10.22
CA GLY A 82 13.02 21.51 -9.77
C GLY A 82 12.78 22.98 -10.11
N GLY A 83 13.85 23.77 -10.29
CA GLY A 83 13.74 25.17 -10.74
C GLY A 83 13.18 25.30 -12.15
N PHE A 84 13.61 24.42 -13.06
CA PHE A 84 13.18 24.44 -14.48
C PHE A 84 11.71 24.06 -14.69
N ALA A 85 11.08 23.42 -13.70
CA ALA A 85 9.68 23.01 -13.78
C ALA A 85 8.69 24.11 -13.38
N ASN A 86 9.16 25.19 -12.72
CA ASN A 86 8.32 26.30 -12.23
C ASN A 86 8.37 27.54 -13.14
N GLU A 87 9.08 27.49 -14.27
CA GLU A 87 9.19 28.59 -15.25
C GLU A 87 8.28 28.39 -16.48
N GLN A 88 7.23 27.56 -16.37
CA GLN A 88 6.17 27.40 -17.39
C GLN A 88 4.81 27.82 -16.86
#